data_AF-A0A932QRD6-F1
#
_entry.id   AF-A0A932QRD6-F1
#
_cell.length_a   1.000
_cell.length_b   1.000
_cell.length_c   1.000
_cell.angle_alpha   90.00
_cell.angle_beta   90.00
_cell.angle_gamma   90.00
#
_symmetry.space_group_name_H-M   'P 1'
#
loop_
_entity.id
_entity.type
_entity.pdbx_description
1 polymer ?
#
loop_
_entity_poly.entity_id
_entity_poly.type
_entity_poly.pdbx_seq_one_letter_code
_entity_poly.pdbx_strand_id
1 'polypeptide(L)'
;MPSIFREFLNKSGLSDDKIKEFEKEFAIVILLKILSETYEKLSTDDREKVKQLFDQRKMDEIIEFIEGKYPIEEWKQLLESKIAPIFESYIKEVVFGK
;
A
#
# COMPACT_ATOMS: atom_id res chain seq x y z
N MET A 1 -5.59 -3.88 -5.50
CA MET A 1 -5.28 -2.96 -4.39
C MET A 1 -6.28 -3.18 -3.26
N PRO A 2 -5.83 -3.42 -2.01
CA PRO A 2 -6.73 -3.73 -0.89
C PRO A 2 -7.76 -2.65 -0.58
N SER A 3 -8.89 -3.05 0.00
CA SER A 3 -10.05 -2.17 0.29
C SER A 3 -9.69 -0.94 1.11
N ILE A 4 -8.75 -1.07 2.03
CA ILE A 4 -8.32 0.00 2.94
C ILE A 4 -7.63 1.16 2.22
N PHE A 5 -6.93 0.92 1.11
CA PHE A 5 -6.35 2.01 0.29
C PHE A 5 -7.44 2.81 -0.40
N ARG A 6 -8.49 2.13 -0.86
CA ARG A 6 -9.65 2.77 -1.47
C ARG A 6 -10.41 3.60 -0.46
N GLU A 7 -10.48 3.17 0.80
CA GLU A 7 -11.06 3.98 1.88
C GLU A 7 -10.29 5.29 2.12
N PHE A 8 -8.95 5.28 2.06
CA PHE A 8 -8.15 6.51 2.18
C PHE A 8 -8.42 7.48 1.02
N LEU A 9 -8.46 6.96 -0.22
CA LEU A 9 -8.70 7.74 -1.42
C LEU A 9 -10.14 8.30 -1.50
N ASN A 10 -11.12 7.54 -1.00
CA ASN A 10 -12.51 8.00 -0.95
C ASN A 10 -12.70 9.17 0.04
N LYS A 11 -11.92 9.21 1.12
CA LYS A 11 -11.95 10.32 2.09
C LYS A 11 -11.37 11.63 1.54
N SER A 12 -10.65 11.59 0.44
CA SER A 12 -9.96 12.75 -0.13
C SER A 12 -10.83 13.57 -1.10
N GLY A 13 -12.07 13.13 -1.36
CA GLY A 13 -13.01 13.84 -2.25
C GLY A 13 -12.65 13.75 -3.74
N LEU A 14 -11.82 12.78 -4.13
CA LEU A 14 -11.46 12.52 -5.52
C LEU A 14 -12.60 11.80 -6.27
N SER A 15 -12.66 12.01 -7.59
CA SER A 15 -13.55 11.22 -8.45
C SER A 15 -13.03 9.80 -8.65
N ASP A 16 -13.93 8.85 -8.90
CA ASP A 16 -13.58 7.44 -9.14
C ASP A 16 -12.54 7.24 -10.25
N ASP A 17 -12.58 8.07 -11.29
CA ASP A 17 -11.60 7.98 -12.39
C ASP A 17 -10.21 8.45 -11.95
N LYS A 18 -10.12 9.48 -11.11
CA LYS A 18 -8.86 9.94 -10.51
C LYS A 18 -8.31 8.94 -9.50
N ILE A 19 -9.19 8.27 -8.76
CA ILE A 19 -8.82 7.17 -7.85
C ILE A 19 -8.22 6.02 -8.65
N LYS A 20 -8.83 5.60 -9.76
CA LYS A 20 -8.28 4.51 -10.61
C LYS A 20 -6.94 4.87 -11.26
N GLU A 21 -6.77 6.12 -11.68
CA GLU A 21 -5.51 6.63 -12.23
C GLU A 21 -4.41 6.60 -11.16
N PHE A 22 -4.73 7.11 -9.97
CA PHE A 22 -3.86 7.04 -8.79
C PHE A 22 -3.47 5.59 -8.47
N GLU A 23 -4.45 4.68 -8.39
CA GLU A 23 -4.20 3.26 -8.06
C GLU A 23 -3.19 2.63 -9.02
N LYS A 24 -3.23 2.97 -10.32
CA LYS A 24 -2.29 2.45 -11.31
C LYS A 24 -0.88 3.01 -11.16
N GLU A 25 -0.75 4.31 -10.89
CA GLU A 25 0.54 4.99 -10.81
C GLU A 25 1.26 4.70 -9.49
N PHE A 26 0.51 4.60 -8.39
CA PHE A 26 1.07 4.51 -7.04
C PHE A 26 1.15 3.10 -6.47
N ALA A 27 0.47 2.11 -7.06
CA ALA A 27 0.45 0.74 -6.53
C ALA A 27 1.86 0.20 -6.22
N ILE A 28 2.81 0.41 -7.12
CA ILE A 28 4.18 -0.08 -6.92
C ILE A 28 4.92 0.68 -5.81
N VAL A 29 4.73 2.00 -5.70
CA VAL A 29 5.37 2.83 -4.67
C VAL A 29 4.86 2.44 -3.29
N ILE A 30 3.54 2.25 -3.18
CA ILE A 30 2.90 1.80 -1.95
C ILE A 30 3.39 0.40 -1.56
N LEU A 31 3.46 -0.53 -2.52
CA LEU A 31 3.99 -1.86 -2.28
C LEU A 31 5.43 -1.81 -1.74
N LEU A 32 6.31 -1.05 -2.38
CA LEU A 32 7.69 -0.90 -1.94
C LEU A 32 7.79 -0.31 -0.53
N LYS A 33 6.93 0.67 -0.21
CA LYS A 33 6.88 1.22 1.14
C LYS A 33 6.45 0.18 2.17
N ILE A 34 5.38 -0.58 1.89
CA ILE A 34 4.93 -1.67 2.77
C ILE A 34 6.06 -2.67 2.98
N LEU A 35 6.74 -3.10 1.91
CA LEU A 35 7.87 -4.01 2.01
C LEU A 35 8.99 -3.45 2.90
N SER A 36 9.31 -2.17 2.77
CA SER A 36 10.33 -1.53 3.60
C SER A 36 9.96 -1.46 5.09
N GLU A 37 8.70 -1.18 5.43
CA GLU A 37 8.26 -1.08 6.82
C GLU A 37 8.03 -2.44 7.47
N THR A 38 7.82 -3.49 6.67
CA THR A 38 7.52 -4.84 7.16
C THR A 38 8.72 -5.78 7.12
N TYR A 39 9.81 -5.41 6.42
CA TYR A 39 10.98 -6.26 6.18
C TYR A 39 11.51 -6.95 7.45
N GLU A 40 11.70 -6.18 8.52
CA GLU A 40 12.26 -6.70 9.79
C GLU A 40 11.35 -7.70 10.49
N LYS A 41 10.02 -7.65 10.25
CA LYS A 41 9.06 -8.58 10.84
C LYS A 41 8.94 -9.89 10.06
N LEU A 42 9.30 -9.87 8.77
CA LEU A 42 9.24 -11.05 7.92
C LEU A 42 10.43 -11.98 8.21
N SER A 43 10.15 -13.27 8.39
CA SER A 43 11.16 -14.32 8.46
C SER A 43 11.87 -14.50 7.10
N THR A 44 12.98 -15.24 7.06
CA THR A 44 13.67 -15.58 5.81
C THR A 44 12.74 -16.25 4.81
N ASP A 45 11.96 -17.24 5.25
CA ASP A 45 11.01 -17.97 4.40
C ASP A 45 9.90 -17.06 3.87
N ASP A 46 9.42 -16.13 4.71
CA ASP A 46 8.43 -15.13 4.30
C ASP A 46 8.99 -14.19 3.24
N ARG A 47 10.26 -13.77 3.37
CA ARG A 47 10.95 -12.91 2.39
C ARG A 47 11.16 -13.64 1.07
N GLU A 48 11.50 -14.92 1.09
CA GLU A 48 11.61 -15.73 -0.13
C GLU A 48 10.26 -15.85 -0.84
N LYS A 49 9.17 -16.10 -0.08
CA LYS A 49 7.82 -16.14 -0.66
C LYS A 49 7.42 -14.80 -1.27
N VAL A 50 7.67 -13.69 -0.56
CA VAL A 50 7.41 -12.34 -1.09
C VAL A 50 8.19 -12.09 -2.37
N LYS A 51 9.46 -12.49 -2.42
CA LYS A 51 10.29 -12.39 -3.63
C LYS A 51 9.71 -13.18 -4.79
N GLN A 52 9.28 -14.43 -4.56
CA GLN A 52 8.65 -15.24 -5.59
C GLN A 52 7.36 -14.61 -6.13
N LEU A 53 6.50 -14.08 -5.25
CA LEU A 53 5.28 -13.37 -5.65
C LEU A 53 5.60 -12.09 -6.43
N PHE A 54 6.65 -11.39 -6.05
CA PHE A 54 7.13 -10.19 -6.74
C PHE A 54 7.62 -10.50 -8.16
N ASP A 55 8.43 -11.56 -8.32
CA ASP A 55 8.92 -12.03 -9.62
C ASP A 55 7.76 -12.47 -10.55
N GLN A 56 6.69 -13.01 -9.96
CA GLN A 56 5.46 -13.37 -10.66
C GLN A 56 4.50 -12.19 -10.90
N ARG A 57 4.88 -10.98 -10.48
CA ARG A 57 4.06 -9.75 -10.57
C ARG A 57 2.70 -9.85 -9.85
N LYS A 58 2.60 -10.70 -8.83
CA LYS A 58 1.39 -10.94 -8.05
C LYS A 58 1.30 -9.95 -6.88
N MET A 59 1.17 -8.67 -7.18
CA MET A 59 1.26 -7.59 -6.19
C MET A 59 0.17 -7.66 -5.11
N ASP A 60 -1.07 -7.98 -5.51
CA ASP A 60 -2.17 -8.11 -4.54
C ASP A 60 -1.92 -9.26 -3.56
N GLU A 61 -1.42 -10.41 -4.04
CA GLU A 61 -1.08 -11.56 -3.18
C GLU A 61 0.05 -11.23 -2.19
N ILE A 62 0.98 -10.34 -2.54
CA ILE A 62 2.02 -9.88 -1.61
C ILE A 62 1.40 -9.12 -0.45
N ILE A 63 0.47 -8.20 -0.74
CA ILE A 63 -0.13 -7.38 0.31
C ILE A 63 -1.00 -8.25 1.22
N GLU A 64 -1.82 -9.13 0.65
CA GLU A 64 -2.63 -10.09 1.43
C GLU A 64 -1.75 -11.00 2.31
N PHE A 65 -0.62 -11.45 1.77
CA PHE A 65 0.32 -12.27 2.52
C PHE A 65 0.94 -11.52 3.70
N ILE A 66 1.38 -10.28 3.48
CA ILE A 66 1.99 -9.44 4.52
C ILE A 66 0.94 -9.06 5.55
N GLU A 67 -0.26 -8.64 5.14
CA GLU A 67 -1.38 -8.32 6.03
C GLU A 67 -1.67 -9.48 6.99
N GLY A 68 -1.69 -10.72 6.49
CA GLY A 68 -1.87 -11.93 7.31
C GLY A 68 -0.79 -12.17 8.37
N LYS A 69 0.32 -11.43 8.38
CA LYS A 69 1.37 -11.47 9.41
C LYS A 69 1.15 -10.50 10.56
N TYR A 70 0.12 -9.65 10.47
CA TYR A 70 -0.15 -8.61 11.45
C TYR A 70 -1.51 -8.83 12.11
N PRO A 71 -1.64 -8.56 13.42
CA PRO A 71 -2.93 -8.24 14.02
C PRO A 71 -3.56 -7.07 13.28
N ILE A 72 -4.89 -7.10 13.11
CA ILE A 72 -5.63 -6.11 12.32
C ILE A 72 -5.36 -4.66 12.75
N GLU A 73 -5.24 -4.41 14.06
CA GLU A 73 -4.99 -3.06 14.56
C GLU A 73 -3.57 -2.58 14.31
N GLU A 74 -2.58 -3.48 14.37
CA GLU A 74 -1.20 -3.14 14.05
C GLU A 74 -1.05 -2.86 12.55
N TRP A 75 -1.72 -3.64 11.71
CA TRP A 75 -1.78 -3.41 10.27
C TRP A 75 -2.39 -2.05 9.96
N LYS A 76 -3.55 -1.75 10.55
CA LYS A 76 -4.23 -0.46 10.38
C LYS A 76 -3.34 0.70 10.81
N GLN A 77 -2.67 0.59 11.95
CA GLN A 77 -1.77 1.63 12.45
C GLN A 77 -0.57 1.83 11.52
N LEU A 78 0.00 0.76 10.95
CA LEU A 78 1.06 0.87 9.95
C LEU A 78 0.59 1.64 8.73
N LEU A 79 -0.60 1.31 8.21
CA LEU A 79 -1.16 1.99 7.05
C LEU A 79 -1.43 3.47 7.34
N GLU A 80 -2.06 3.79 8.47
CA GLU A 80 -2.35 5.18 8.86
C GLU A 80 -1.06 6.00 9.09
N SER A 81 -0.04 5.42 9.72
CA SER A 81 1.17 6.17 10.08
C SER A 81 2.23 6.25 8.99
N LYS A 82 2.30 5.26 8.09
CA LYS A 82 3.39 5.14 7.10
C LYS A 82 2.93 5.30 5.67
N ILE A 83 1.68 4.96 5.39
CA ILE A 83 1.17 4.89 4.03
C ILE A 83 0.25 6.07 3.73
N ALA A 84 -0.73 6.37 4.59
CA ALA A 84 -1.63 7.51 4.41
C ALA A 84 -0.91 8.84 4.16
N PRO A 85 0.23 9.17 4.81
CA PRO A 85 0.96 10.41 4.52
C PRO A 85 1.47 10.51 3.08
N ILE A 86 1.76 9.38 2.42
CA ILE A 86 2.18 9.36 1.01
C ILE A 86 1.01 9.75 0.11
N PHE A 87 -0.19 9.22 0.40
CA PHE A 87 -1.40 9.59 -0.31
C PHE A 87 -1.72 11.08 -0.12
N GLU A 88 -1.67 11.56 1.12
CA GLU A 88 -1.94 12.96 1.44
C GLU A 88 -0.97 13.92 0.73
N SER A 89 0.33 13.61 0.75
CA SER A 89 1.35 14.41 0.04
C SER A 89 1.10 14.41 -1.47
N TYR A 90 0.87 13.26 -2.10
CA TYR A 90 0.61 13.22 -3.55
C TYR A 90 -0.65 13.99 -3.95
N ILE A 91 -1.72 13.82 -3.18
CA ILE A 91 -2.98 14.53 -3.44
C ILE A 91 -2.77 16.04 -3.36
N LYS A 92 -2.03 16.50 -2.33
CA LYS A 92 -1.75 17.92 -2.14
C LYS A 92 -0.84 18.47 -3.26
N GLU A 93 0.27 17.81 -3.51
CA GLU A 93 1.37 18.34 -4.33
C GLU A 93 1.16 18.10 -5.83
N VAL A 94 0.58 16.97 -6.21
CA VAL A 94 0.42 16.58 -7.62
C VAL A 94 -0.99 16.80 -8.12
N VAL A 95 -2.01 16.36 -7.36
CA VAL A 95 -3.41 16.48 -7.81
C VAL A 95 -3.92 17.91 -7.67
N PHE A 96 -3.64 18.55 -6.53
CA PHE A 96 -4.08 19.93 -6.27
C PHE A 96 -3.01 20.99 -6.57
N GLY A 97 -1.76 20.59 -6.83
CA GLY A 97 -0.68 21.51 -7.20
C GLY A 97 -0.37 22.58 -6.15
N LYS A 98 -0.50 22.24 -4.85
CA LYS A 98 -0.32 23.17 -3.72
C LYS A 98 0.95 22.92 -2.92
#